data_AF-A0A4R8LE42-F1
#
_entry.id   AF-A0A4R8LE42-F1
#
_cell.length_a   1.000
_cell.length_b   1.000
_cell.length_c   1.000
_cell.angle_alpha   90.00
_cell.angle_beta   90.00
_cell.angle_gamma   90.00
#
_symmetry.space_group_name_H-M   'P 1'
#
loop_
_entity.id
_entity.type
_entity.pdbx_description
1 polymer ?
#
loop_
_entity_poly.entity_id
_entity_poly.type
_entity_poly.pdbx_seq_one_letter_code
_entity_poly.pdbx_strand_id
1 'polypeptide(L)'
;MKSEILYQDATGLAALIRAREVSPVEVVQAHIDRIEAVNPKLNAIVSIAHDALKVAKASEKAVLQGDELKPLHGVPFTVKDSIDTAGVLTQRGSPIFKGRIPDTDATSVARMKKAGGILLAKTNLPEFSYSFETDNLLTGRSNNPWDLERTPGGSSGGESAAIAAGMSPIGLGTDLGNSVRGPAAQTGIASLKATHGRVPMTGIWPRAPRRFWHVGPMARSIRDLALAFSQLSGPDGQDAFATSTIPFDAGTGYSPDRRLRVGWMVEPGFGPVDSEVAATVQAAAQALQNIGCVVEPVRIPALERDFANDVFNRLHMMEMKREFAVATAGRNQDELYRMAKKMLALPDVSMNDYIDAEQAAERLRDGYAEYFMKYDALITHVLPIPAHKHGLETFVINGQTLDASYLRGAAAPLNVTGLPGISMRFGTSREGLPINVQVVGSWQAESTLFHLATMLESVSPVRDLRPDI
;
A
#
# COMPACT_ATOMS: atom_id res chain seq x y z
N MET A 1 -3.97 3.10 29.07
CA MET A 1 -2.58 3.48 28.76
C MET A 1 -1.93 2.62 27.67
N LYS A 2 -1.43 1.39 27.90
CA LYS A 2 -0.75 0.61 26.82
C LYS A 2 -1.63 0.34 25.59
N SER A 3 -2.89 -0.05 25.78
CA SER A 3 -3.84 -0.26 24.65
C SER A 3 -4.16 1.04 23.90
N GLU A 4 -4.18 2.18 24.59
CA GLU A 4 -4.38 3.49 23.95
C GLU A 4 -3.18 3.83 23.06
N ILE A 5 -1.93 3.58 23.49
CA ILE A 5 -0.73 3.81 22.68
C ILE A 5 -0.76 2.97 21.38
N LEU A 6 -1.01 1.66 21.49
CA LEU A 6 -0.89 0.74 20.34
C LEU A 6 -1.86 1.06 19.20
N TYR A 7 -3.06 1.54 19.56
CA TYR A 7 -4.14 1.80 18.61
C TYR A 7 -4.36 3.28 18.32
N GLN A 8 -3.67 4.19 19.01
CA GLN A 8 -3.59 5.58 18.61
C GLN A 8 -2.96 5.68 17.21
N ASP A 9 -3.43 6.64 16.43
CA ASP A 9 -2.85 6.95 15.13
C ASP A 9 -1.54 7.74 15.27
N ALA A 10 -0.69 7.71 14.24
CA ALA A 10 0.66 8.29 14.29
C ALA A 10 0.64 9.79 14.59
N THR A 11 -0.30 10.51 13.98
CA THR A 11 -0.52 11.95 14.19
C THR A 11 -0.90 12.24 15.64
N GLY A 12 -1.76 11.41 16.24
CA GLY A 12 -2.17 11.49 17.62
C GLY A 12 -1.04 11.17 18.59
N LEU A 13 -0.22 10.16 18.30
CA LEU A 13 0.97 9.85 19.10
C LEU A 13 1.96 11.03 19.11
N ALA A 14 2.23 11.65 17.96
CA ALA A 14 3.08 12.84 17.89
C ALA A 14 2.54 14.00 18.74
N ALA A 15 1.21 14.17 18.79
CA ALA A 15 0.57 15.19 19.62
C ALA A 15 0.72 14.90 21.13
N LEU A 16 0.49 13.66 21.55
CA LEU A 16 0.66 13.25 22.96
C LEU A 16 2.12 13.39 23.42
N ILE A 17 3.08 13.03 22.56
CA ILE A 17 4.52 13.22 22.82
C ILE A 17 4.84 14.70 23.01
N ARG A 18 4.34 15.57 22.11
CA ARG A 18 4.55 17.02 22.20
C ARG A 18 3.94 17.61 23.47
N ALA A 19 2.79 17.10 23.89
CA ALA A 19 2.12 17.48 25.13
C ALA A 19 2.79 16.89 26.39
N ARG A 20 3.79 16.02 26.23
CA ARG A 20 4.46 15.27 27.32
C ARG A 20 3.52 14.37 28.10
N GLU A 21 2.44 13.92 27.47
CA GLU A 21 1.48 12.96 28.05
C GLU A 21 1.99 11.53 27.95
N VAL A 22 2.82 11.23 26.94
CA VAL A 22 3.59 10.00 26.80
C VAL A 22 4.99 10.34 26.29
N SER A 23 5.99 9.54 26.63
CA SER A 23 7.34 9.68 26.09
C SER A 23 7.54 8.88 24.79
N PRO A 24 8.46 9.30 23.90
CA PRO A 24 8.89 8.48 22.78
C PRO A 24 9.39 7.08 23.19
N VAL A 25 10.01 6.96 24.37
CA VAL A 25 10.51 5.70 24.90
C VAL A 25 9.35 4.76 25.26
N GLU A 26 8.32 5.25 25.95
CA GLU A 26 7.11 4.48 26.26
C GLU A 26 6.40 4.03 24.99
N VAL A 27 6.29 4.90 23.98
CA VAL A 27 5.64 4.57 22.71
C VAL A 27 6.42 3.48 21.96
N VAL A 28 7.73 3.64 21.78
CA VAL A 28 8.56 2.64 21.09
C VAL A 28 8.57 1.31 21.85
N GLN A 29 8.70 1.33 23.18
CA GLN A 29 8.67 0.13 23.99
C GLN A 29 7.32 -0.60 23.89
N ALA A 30 6.20 0.13 23.91
CA ALA A 30 4.87 -0.49 23.76
C ALA A 30 4.75 -1.25 22.43
N HIS A 31 5.22 -0.68 21.33
CA HIS A 31 5.18 -1.36 20.02
C HIS A 31 6.16 -2.54 19.95
N ILE A 32 7.35 -2.47 20.58
CA ILE A 32 8.25 -3.63 20.72
C ILE A 32 7.58 -4.76 21.50
N ASP A 33 6.98 -4.46 22.67
CA ASP A 33 6.24 -5.44 23.48
C ASP A 33 5.12 -6.11 22.65
N ARG A 34 4.43 -5.32 21.82
CA ARG A 34 3.37 -5.83 20.94
C ARG A 34 3.91 -6.73 19.83
N ILE A 35 5.06 -6.39 19.26
CA ILE A 35 5.76 -7.24 18.29
C ILE A 35 6.11 -8.58 18.92
N GLU A 36 6.71 -8.58 20.12
CA GLU A 36 7.07 -9.81 20.83
C GLU A 36 5.84 -10.69 21.12
N ALA A 37 4.72 -10.09 21.50
CA ALA A 37 3.50 -10.81 21.85
C ALA A 37 2.78 -11.45 20.64
N VAL A 38 2.76 -10.78 19.49
CA VAL A 38 1.88 -11.15 18.36
C VAL A 38 2.63 -11.63 17.12
N ASN A 39 3.81 -11.10 16.85
CA ASN A 39 4.55 -11.45 15.64
C ASN A 39 4.86 -12.96 15.51
N PRO A 40 5.05 -13.76 16.58
CA PRO A 40 5.21 -15.21 16.43
C PRO A 40 4.05 -15.91 15.71
N LYS A 41 2.83 -15.35 15.76
CA LYS A 41 1.65 -15.87 15.05
C LYS A 41 1.53 -15.31 13.62
N LEU A 42 1.98 -14.07 13.41
CA LEU A 42 1.77 -13.33 12.16
C LEU A 42 2.95 -13.36 11.20
N ASN A 43 4.17 -13.49 11.72
CA ASN A 43 5.42 -13.41 10.97
C ASN A 43 5.46 -12.19 10.01
N ALA A 44 5.03 -11.04 10.52
CA ALA A 44 4.89 -9.79 9.79
C ALA A 44 6.16 -8.92 9.87
N ILE A 45 6.84 -8.94 11.02
CA ILE A 45 8.13 -8.28 11.27
C ILE A 45 9.27 -9.28 11.10
N VAL A 46 10.28 -8.94 10.31
CA VAL A 46 11.43 -9.81 10.00
C VAL A 46 12.75 -9.34 10.60
N SER A 47 12.86 -8.06 10.98
CA SER A 47 14.05 -7.51 11.63
C SER A 47 13.69 -6.27 12.43
N ILE A 48 14.05 -6.20 13.72
CA ILE A 48 13.89 -5.00 14.54
C ILE A 48 15.13 -4.11 14.37
N ALA A 49 14.93 -2.79 14.28
CA ALA A 49 16.04 -1.84 14.25
C ALA A 49 16.72 -1.80 15.62
N HIS A 50 18.00 -2.19 15.67
CA HIS A 50 18.75 -2.38 16.92
C HIS A 50 18.93 -1.08 17.73
N ASP A 51 18.80 0.08 17.10
CA ASP A 51 18.96 1.41 17.71
C ASP A 51 17.63 2.11 18.01
N ALA A 52 16.46 1.50 17.76
CA ALA A 52 15.16 2.14 17.92
C ALA A 52 14.96 2.79 19.32
N LEU A 53 15.26 2.07 20.40
CA LEU A 53 15.18 2.59 21.77
C LEU A 53 16.23 3.67 22.07
N LYS A 54 17.42 3.59 21.45
CA LYS A 54 18.45 4.62 21.59
C LYS A 54 17.98 5.92 20.93
N VAL A 55 17.39 5.83 19.74
CA VAL A 55 16.80 6.97 19.02
C VAL A 55 15.61 7.54 19.81
N ALA A 56 14.78 6.68 20.42
CA ALA A 56 13.67 7.11 21.28
C ALA A 56 14.13 7.95 22.48
N LYS A 57 15.20 7.53 23.18
CA LYS A 57 15.80 8.31 24.28
C LYS A 57 16.35 9.66 23.83
N ALA A 58 16.96 9.72 22.65
CA ALA A 58 17.42 10.99 22.07
C ALA A 58 16.24 11.91 21.72
N SER A 59 15.16 11.34 21.17
CA SER A 59 13.92 12.06 20.86
C SER A 59 13.24 12.61 22.13
N GLU A 60 13.17 11.82 23.20
CA GLU A 60 12.65 12.23 24.51
C GLU A 60 13.45 13.39 25.10
N LYS A 61 14.78 13.33 25.03
CA LYS A 61 15.64 14.43 25.48
C LYS A 61 15.29 15.75 24.79
N ALA A 62 15.10 15.74 23.46
CA ALA A 62 14.71 16.93 22.70
C ALA A 62 13.34 17.50 23.17
N VAL A 63 12.36 16.63 23.47
CA VAL A 63 11.06 17.02 24.02
C VAL A 63 11.22 17.72 25.38
N LEU A 64 12.04 17.17 26.27
CA LEU A 64 12.29 17.72 27.60
C LEU A 64 13.04 19.06 27.56
N GLN A 65 13.96 19.21 26.60
CA GLN A 65 14.72 20.44 26.37
C GLN A 65 13.88 21.56 25.73
N GLY A 66 12.72 21.23 25.18
CA GLY A 66 11.84 22.21 24.51
C GLY A 66 12.31 22.57 23.11
N ASP A 67 13.01 21.64 22.44
CA ASP A 67 13.47 21.83 21.06
C ASP A 67 12.28 21.94 20.08
N GLU A 68 12.54 22.49 18.89
CA GLU A 68 11.55 22.52 17.81
C GLU A 68 11.29 21.09 17.29
N LEU A 69 10.11 20.54 17.64
CA LEU A 69 9.74 19.17 17.30
C LEU A 69 9.24 19.05 15.86
N LYS A 70 9.66 17.97 15.19
CA LYS A 70 9.26 17.65 13.81
C LYS A 70 7.85 17.00 13.75
N PRO A 71 7.21 16.89 12.57
CA PRO A 71 5.82 16.45 12.48
C PRO A 71 5.54 15.04 13.02
N LEU A 72 6.49 14.11 12.88
CA LEU A 72 6.42 12.72 13.37
C LEU A 72 7.35 12.47 14.57
N HIS A 73 7.75 13.52 15.29
CA HIS A 73 8.77 13.45 16.35
C HIS A 73 8.47 12.35 17.38
N GLY A 74 9.35 11.36 17.46
CA GLY A 74 9.26 10.27 18.44
C GLY A 74 8.29 9.15 18.08
N VAL A 75 7.61 9.21 16.94
CA VAL A 75 6.65 8.18 16.52
C VAL A 75 7.36 7.04 15.78
N PRO A 76 7.15 5.76 16.16
CA PRO A 76 7.72 4.64 15.44
C PRO A 76 7.05 4.43 14.08
N PHE A 77 7.83 3.95 13.10
CA PHE A 77 7.31 3.50 11.81
C PHE A 77 8.03 2.24 11.33
N THR A 78 7.33 1.43 10.54
CA THR A 78 7.85 0.20 9.94
C THR A 78 8.05 0.34 8.43
N VAL A 79 8.90 -0.51 7.88
CA VAL A 79 9.33 -0.40 6.48
C VAL A 79 9.43 -1.79 5.86
N LYS A 80 8.74 -2.01 4.73
CA LYS A 80 8.89 -3.23 3.94
C LYS A 80 10.33 -3.56 3.59
N ASP A 81 10.72 -4.82 3.70
CA ASP A 81 12.13 -5.24 3.56
C ASP A 81 12.71 -5.16 2.13
N SER A 82 11.93 -4.69 1.17
CA SER A 82 12.39 -4.27 -0.17
C SER A 82 12.96 -2.86 -0.22
N ILE A 83 12.77 -2.08 0.85
CA ILE A 83 13.15 -0.68 0.96
C ILE A 83 14.44 -0.63 1.79
N ASP A 84 15.49 -0.04 1.23
CA ASP A 84 16.80 0.03 1.89
C ASP A 84 16.76 0.92 3.14
N THR A 85 17.37 0.43 4.21
CA THR A 85 17.50 1.09 5.52
C THR A 85 18.94 0.99 5.97
N ALA A 86 19.61 2.12 6.17
CA ALA A 86 21.02 2.18 6.57
C ALA A 86 21.24 1.45 7.91
N GLY A 87 22.20 0.53 7.95
CA GLY A 87 22.59 -0.19 9.17
C GLY A 87 21.57 -1.21 9.70
N VAL A 88 20.49 -1.49 8.95
CA VAL A 88 19.46 -2.47 9.33
C VAL A 88 19.34 -3.53 8.24
N LEU A 89 19.26 -4.81 8.65
CA LEU A 89 19.10 -5.94 7.74
C LEU A 89 18.00 -5.67 6.70
N THR A 90 18.35 -5.77 5.43
CA THR A 90 17.45 -5.58 4.29
C THR A 90 17.68 -6.69 3.28
N GLN A 91 16.96 -7.80 3.48
CA GLN A 91 17.18 -9.10 2.88
C GLN A 91 16.15 -9.45 1.79
N ARG A 92 15.21 -8.55 1.50
CA ARG A 92 14.34 -8.58 0.31
C ARG A 92 13.57 -9.90 0.15
N GLY A 93 13.27 -10.57 1.26
CA GLY A 93 12.47 -11.79 1.29
C GLY A 93 13.02 -12.92 0.41
N SER A 94 14.34 -13.08 0.29
CA SER A 94 14.93 -14.16 -0.51
C SER A 94 16.28 -14.61 0.05
N PRO A 95 16.58 -15.93 0.06
CA PRO A 95 17.89 -16.46 0.44
C PRO A 95 19.08 -15.77 -0.28
N ILE A 96 18.85 -15.29 -1.51
CA ILE A 96 19.85 -14.58 -2.32
C ILE A 96 20.44 -13.35 -1.63
N PHE A 97 19.66 -12.67 -0.78
CA PHE A 97 20.09 -11.45 -0.09
C PHE A 97 20.24 -11.64 1.43
N LYS A 98 20.32 -12.90 1.90
CA LYS A 98 20.51 -13.21 3.32
C LYS A 98 21.75 -12.49 3.87
N GLY A 99 21.58 -11.81 5.00
CA GLY A 99 22.65 -11.05 5.66
C GLY A 99 22.97 -9.68 5.04
N ARG A 100 22.26 -9.24 4.00
CA ARG A 100 22.49 -7.92 3.40
C ARG A 100 22.10 -6.79 4.35
N ILE A 101 23.01 -5.85 4.56
CA ILE A 101 22.79 -4.60 5.31
C ILE A 101 23.17 -3.44 4.39
N PRO A 102 22.23 -2.55 4.00
CA PRO A 102 22.55 -1.34 3.25
C PRO A 102 23.31 -0.31 4.07
N ASP A 103 24.15 0.49 3.42
CA ASP A 103 24.83 1.63 4.02
C ASP A 103 24.07 2.95 3.88
N THR A 104 22.96 2.96 3.12
CA THR A 104 22.20 4.16 2.81
C THR A 104 20.71 3.88 2.92
N ASP A 105 19.97 4.84 3.48
CA ASP A 105 18.51 4.82 3.51
C ASP A 105 17.95 5.08 2.11
N ALA A 106 16.87 4.37 1.75
CA ALA A 106 16.00 4.80 0.66
C ALA A 106 15.47 6.22 0.92
N THR A 107 15.18 6.98 -0.14
CA THR A 107 14.71 8.37 -0.02
C THR A 107 13.47 8.48 0.88
N SER A 108 12.55 7.52 0.77
CA SER A 108 11.35 7.46 1.60
C SER A 108 11.65 7.28 3.09
N VAL A 109 12.62 6.43 3.44
CA VAL A 109 13.06 6.20 4.82
C VAL A 109 13.76 7.43 5.37
N ALA A 110 14.69 8.01 4.61
CA ALA A 110 15.41 9.22 5.01
C ALA A 110 14.43 10.38 5.29
N ARG A 111 13.38 10.52 4.48
CA ARG A 111 12.32 11.53 4.68
C ARG A 111 11.50 11.29 5.95
N MET A 112 11.10 10.04 6.23
CA MET A 112 10.40 9.70 7.48
C MET A 112 11.27 9.96 8.71
N LYS A 113 12.56 9.59 8.69
CA LYS A 113 13.52 9.89 9.77
C LYS A 113 13.70 11.41 9.94
N LYS A 114 13.83 12.17 8.85
CA LYS A 114 13.94 13.64 8.88
C LYS A 114 12.70 14.31 9.48
N ALA A 115 11.52 13.72 9.29
CA ALA A 115 10.28 14.15 9.92
C ALA A 115 10.20 13.83 11.43
N GLY A 116 11.24 13.22 12.02
CA GLY A 116 11.32 12.86 13.42
C GLY A 116 10.82 11.44 13.74
N GLY A 117 10.42 10.68 12.73
CA GLY A 117 9.98 9.29 12.90
C GLY A 117 11.13 8.36 13.27
N ILE A 118 10.83 7.34 14.07
CA ILE A 118 11.80 6.34 14.54
C ILE A 118 11.59 5.05 13.75
N LEU A 119 12.61 4.61 13.00
CA LEU A 119 12.54 3.32 12.32
C LEU A 119 12.47 2.21 13.38
N LEU A 120 11.35 1.50 13.42
CA LEU A 120 11.11 0.44 14.41
C LEU A 120 11.59 -0.91 13.90
N ALA A 121 11.16 -1.30 12.70
CA ALA A 121 11.42 -2.62 12.17
C ALA A 121 11.19 -2.73 10.65
N LYS A 122 11.68 -3.84 10.09
CA LYS A 122 11.49 -4.26 8.71
C LYS A 122 10.36 -5.29 8.63
N THR A 123 9.52 -5.18 7.60
CA THR A 123 8.36 -6.06 7.44
C THR A 123 8.52 -7.05 6.30
N ASN A 124 7.90 -8.22 6.46
CA ASN A 124 7.94 -9.31 5.51
C ASN A 124 7.30 -8.95 4.16
N LEU A 125 7.70 -9.69 3.13
CA LEU A 125 7.30 -9.56 1.74
C LEU A 125 7.49 -10.91 1.02
N PRO A 126 6.81 -11.17 -0.09
CA PRO A 126 7.15 -12.31 -0.94
C PRO A 126 8.48 -12.12 -1.64
N GLU A 127 9.04 -13.22 -2.13
CA GLU A 127 10.22 -13.21 -2.99
C GLU A 127 10.05 -12.17 -4.11
N PHE A 128 11.04 -11.28 -4.19
CA PHE A 128 11.16 -10.23 -5.21
C PHE A 128 10.01 -9.22 -5.22
N SER A 129 9.29 -9.09 -4.10
CA SER A 129 8.07 -8.28 -4.01
C SER A 129 6.99 -8.69 -5.02
N TYR A 130 7.03 -9.93 -5.54
CA TYR A 130 6.19 -10.36 -6.65
C TYR A 130 5.28 -11.53 -6.28
N SER A 131 4.19 -11.22 -5.57
CA SER A 131 3.10 -12.14 -5.30
C SER A 131 1.92 -11.38 -4.69
N PHE A 132 0.72 -11.96 -4.78
CA PHE A 132 -0.49 -11.49 -4.07
C PHE A 132 -0.56 -12.01 -2.63
N GLU A 133 0.39 -12.83 -2.21
CA GLU A 133 0.56 -13.32 -0.85
C GLU A 133 1.95 -13.00 -0.34
N THR A 134 2.13 -12.90 0.97
CA THR A 134 3.43 -12.64 1.60
C THR A 134 4.03 -13.94 2.08
N ASP A 135 4.86 -14.56 1.24
CA ASP A 135 5.53 -15.83 1.51
C ASP A 135 6.86 -15.96 0.75
N ASN A 136 7.88 -16.48 1.42
CA ASN A 136 9.21 -16.65 0.87
C ASN A 136 10.05 -17.70 1.65
N LEU A 137 11.15 -18.15 1.03
CA LEU A 137 12.02 -19.19 1.60
C LEU A 137 12.93 -18.72 2.74
N LEU A 138 13.12 -17.41 2.92
CA LEU A 138 14.04 -16.88 3.93
C LEU A 138 13.38 -16.77 5.30
N THR A 139 12.19 -16.18 5.36
CA THR A 139 11.47 -15.86 6.61
C THR A 139 10.12 -16.57 6.71
N GLY A 140 9.64 -17.21 5.65
CA GLY A 140 8.35 -17.88 5.62
C GLY A 140 7.17 -16.94 5.40
N ARG A 141 5.96 -17.49 5.46
CA ARG A 141 4.70 -16.79 5.23
C ARG A 141 4.29 -15.86 6.37
N SER A 142 3.67 -14.73 6.03
CA SER A 142 2.89 -13.91 6.98
C SER A 142 1.42 -14.30 6.96
N ASN A 143 0.75 -14.17 8.11
CA ASN A 143 -0.68 -14.48 8.26
C ASN A 143 -1.51 -13.20 8.48
N ASN A 144 -2.81 -13.28 8.21
CA ASN A 144 -3.75 -12.19 8.42
C ASN A 144 -4.15 -12.09 9.91
N PRO A 145 -4.12 -10.91 10.54
CA PRO A 145 -4.50 -10.77 11.94
C PRO A 145 -6.00 -10.98 12.22
N TRP A 146 -6.86 -10.92 11.19
CA TRP A 146 -8.29 -11.25 11.34
C TRP A 146 -8.56 -12.76 11.34
N ASP A 147 -7.71 -13.53 10.66
CA ASP A 147 -7.84 -14.98 10.51
C ASP A 147 -6.48 -15.57 10.12
N LEU A 148 -5.86 -16.35 11.02
CA LEU A 148 -4.52 -16.91 10.81
C LEU A 148 -4.44 -17.95 9.69
N GLU A 149 -5.58 -18.45 9.17
CA GLU A 149 -5.61 -19.31 7.97
C GLU A 149 -5.55 -18.54 6.65
N ARG A 150 -5.59 -17.19 6.71
CA ARG A 150 -5.68 -16.31 5.54
C ARG A 150 -4.44 -15.48 5.33
N THR A 151 -4.26 -15.09 4.08
CA THR A 151 -3.18 -14.19 3.69
C THR A 151 -3.47 -12.74 4.13
N PRO A 152 -2.45 -11.98 4.56
CA PRO A 152 -2.56 -10.53 4.72
C PRO A 152 -2.41 -9.79 3.37
N GLY A 153 -2.43 -10.53 2.26
CA GLY A 153 -2.15 -10.05 0.92
C GLY A 153 -0.65 -9.91 0.62
N GLY A 154 -0.36 -9.38 -0.56
CA GLY A 154 1.00 -9.19 -1.05
C GLY A 154 1.11 -8.05 -2.07
N SER A 155 2.29 -7.46 -2.24
CA SER A 155 3.55 -7.89 -1.64
C SER A 155 3.91 -7.15 -0.35
N SER A 156 3.12 -6.18 0.12
CA SER A 156 3.34 -5.48 1.40
C SER A 156 2.47 -6.05 2.53
N GLY A 157 2.24 -7.36 2.55
CA GLY A 157 1.37 -8.02 3.53
C GLY A 157 1.92 -8.00 4.95
N GLY A 158 3.25 -8.12 5.12
CA GLY A 158 3.87 -7.96 6.44
C GLY A 158 3.62 -6.56 7.02
N GLU A 159 3.76 -5.52 6.21
CA GLU A 159 3.46 -4.13 6.60
C GLU A 159 1.99 -3.98 7.01
N SER A 160 1.08 -4.53 6.19
CA SER A 160 -0.36 -4.47 6.43
C SER A 160 -0.81 -5.20 7.70
N ALA A 161 -0.24 -6.39 7.94
CA ALA A 161 -0.51 -7.18 9.13
C ALA A 161 0.06 -6.51 10.39
N ALA A 162 1.26 -5.93 10.31
CA ALA A 162 1.88 -5.21 11.42
C ALA A 162 1.05 -4.01 11.87
N ILE A 163 0.57 -3.21 10.93
CA ILE A 163 -0.25 -2.04 11.23
C ILE A 163 -1.63 -2.46 11.75
N ALA A 164 -2.27 -3.45 11.14
CA ALA A 164 -3.60 -3.93 11.59
C ALA A 164 -3.55 -4.52 13.01
N ALA A 165 -2.48 -5.21 13.37
CA ALA A 165 -2.30 -5.82 14.69
C ALA A 165 -1.76 -4.84 15.77
N GLY A 166 -1.56 -3.56 15.44
CA GLY A 166 -1.04 -2.55 16.38
C GLY A 166 0.46 -2.67 16.66
N MET A 167 1.21 -3.45 15.88
CA MET A 167 2.68 -3.53 15.99
C MET A 167 3.37 -2.26 15.47
N SER A 168 2.67 -1.49 14.64
CA SER A 168 3.15 -0.20 14.12
C SER A 168 1.96 0.75 13.90
N PRO A 169 2.08 2.07 14.13
CA PRO A 169 1.03 3.01 13.81
C PRO A 169 1.01 3.39 12.32
N ILE A 170 2.17 3.34 11.65
CA ILE A 170 2.36 3.76 10.26
C ILE A 170 3.56 3.04 9.63
N GLY A 171 3.53 2.84 8.31
CA GLY A 171 4.66 2.24 7.62
C GLY A 171 4.71 2.48 6.12
N LEU A 172 5.72 1.88 5.49
CA LEU A 172 6.03 2.08 4.07
C LEU A 172 6.02 0.76 3.31
N GLY A 173 5.17 0.68 2.28
CA GLY A 173 5.13 -0.42 1.32
C GLY A 173 5.53 0.00 -0.09
N THR A 174 5.44 -0.94 -1.01
CA THR A 174 5.62 -0.68 -2.46
C THR A 174 4.44 -1.24 -3.25
N ASP A 175 4.07 -0.56 -4.33
CA ASP A 175 2.93 -0.91 -5.20
C ASP A 175 3.34 -0.95 -6.67
N LEU A 176 3.26 -2.14 -7.26
CA LEU A 176 3.48 -2.38 -8.68
C LEU A 176 2.18 -2.68 -9.44
N GLY A 177 1.21 -3.32 -8.78
CA GLY A 177 -0.06 -3.72 -9.38
C GLY A 177 -1.23 -3.71 -8.40
N ASN A 178 -0.96 -3.97 -7.11
CA ASN A 178 -1.91 -3.81 -6.01
C ASN A 178 -1.21 -3.84 -4.63
N SER A 179 0.10 -3.63 -4.58
CA SER A 179 0.92 -4.19 -3.50
C SER A 179 0.97 -3.37 -2.21
N VAL A 180 0.38 -2.17 -2.16
CA VAL A 180 0.00 -1.54 -0.87
C VAL A 180 -1.50 -1.60 -0.64
N ARG A 181 -2.30 -1.42 -1.71
CA ARG A 181 -3.76 -1.34 -1.64
C ARG A 181 -4.42 -2.69 -1.34
N GLY A 182 -3.97 -3.74 -2.00
CA GLY A 182 -4.45 -5.12 -1.84
C GLY A 182 -4.21 -5.64 -0.43
N PRO A 183 -2.98 -5.59 0.11
CA PRO A 183 -2.75 -5.91 1.53
C PRO A 183 -3.61 -5.08 2.48
N ALA A 184 -3.71 -3.76 2.24
CA ALA A 184 -4.54 -2.88 3.06
C ALA A 184 -6.01 -3.33 3.06
N ALA A 185 -6.52 -3.78 1.91
CA ALA A 185 -7.85 -4.35 1.78
C ALA A 185 -8.04 -5.68 2.52
N GLN A 186 -7.00 -6.52 2.55
CA GLN A 186 -7.08 -7.81 3.26
C GLN A 186 -7.05 -7.66 4.77
N THR A 187 -6.34 -6.66 5.31
CA THR A 187 -6.21 -6.46 6.76
C THR A 187 -7.05 -5.29 7.30
N GLY A 188 -7.77 -4.57 6.44
CA GLY A 188 -8.71 -3.52 6.83
C GLY A 188 -8.06 -2.21 7.26
N ILE A 189 -6.85 -1.91 6.77
CA ILE A 189 -6.15 -0.65 7.02
C ILE A 189 -6.25 0.26 5.80
N ALA A 190 -5.72 1.47 5.89
CA ALA A 190 -5.64 2.41 4.80
C ALA A 190 -4.25 2.40 4.12
N SER A 191 -4.22 2.70 2.82
CA SER A 191 -2.97 2.95 2.09
C SER A 191 -3.15 3.93 0.94
N LEU A 192 -2.04 4.58 0.56
CA LEU A 192 -1.99 5.44 -0.62
C LEU A 192 -1.03 4.86 -1.66
N LYS A 193 -1.53 4.69 -2.88
CA LYS A 193 -0.69 4.68 -4.09
C LYS A 193 -0.76 6.07 -4.71
N ALA A 194 0.27 6.89 -4.56
CA ALA A 194 0.28 8.25 -5.12
C ALA A 194 0.32 8.22 -6.65
N THR A 195 0.19 9.40 -7.27
CA THR A 195 0.47 9.60 -8.69
C THR A 195 1.91 9.16 -8.96
N HIS A 196 2.12 8.47 -10.09
CA HIS A 196 3.46 8.01 -10.46
C HIS A 196 4.43 9.19 -10.50
N GLY A 197 5.62 9.00 -9.91
CA GLY A 197 6.61 10.07 -9.78
C GLY A 197 6.38 11.06 -8.64
N ARG A 198 5.33 10.95 -7.82
CA ARG A 198 5.20 11.83 -6.63
C ARG A 198 6.13 11.44 -5.50
N VAL A 199 6.40 10.15 -5.33
CA VAL A 199 7.35 9.61 -4.34
C VAL A 199 8.47 8.86 -5.08
N PRO A 200 9.75 9.24 -4.86
CA PRO A 200 10.89 8.57 -5.50
C PRO A 200 11.02 7.09 -5.12
N MET A 201 11.45 6.28 -6.09
CA MET A 201 11.80 4.85 -5.93
C MET A 201 13.30 4.63 -5.65
N THR A 202 14.04 5.67 -5.28
CA THR A 202 15.47 5.57 -4.94
C THR A 202 15.68 4.74 -3.67
N GLY A 203 16.56 3.73 -3.75
CA GLY A 203 16.82 2.77 -2.66
C GLY A 203 15.79 1.64 -2.54
N ILE A 204 14.96 1.42 -3.57
CA ILE A 204 13.95 0.35 -3.58
C ILE A 204 14.37 -0.77 -4.52
N TRP A 205 14.01 -2.02 -4.17
CA TRP A 205 14.24 -3.19 -5.02
C TRP A 205 13.02 -4.11 -5.11
N PRO A 206 12.68 -4.68 -6.29
CA PRO A 206 13.31 -4.48 -7.60
C PRO A 206 13.15 -3.05 -8.14
N ARG A 207 13.98 -2.69 -9.13
CA ARG A 207 13.92 -1.36 -9.78
C ARG A 207 13.16 -1.35 -11.10
N ALA A 208 12.89 -2.52 -11.66
CA ALA A 208 12.23 -2.67 -12.95
C ALA A 208 10.81 -3.27 -12.78
N PRO A 209 9.87 -2.93 -13.67
CA PRO A 209 9.91 -1.79 -14.55
C PRO A 209 9.52 -0.51 -13.79
N ARG A 210 10.45 0.43 -13.67
CA ARG A 210 10.31 1.61 -12.79
C ARG A 210 9.07 2.46 -13.08
N ARG A 211 8.56 2.40 -14.31
CA ARG A 211 7.38 3.12 -14.80
C ARG A 211 6.05 2.72 -14.15
N PHE A 212 5.96 1.59 -13.46
CA PHE A 212 4.72 1.14 -12.78
C PHE A 212 4.85 1.03 -11.25
N TRP A 213 6.06 1.21 -10.72
CA TRP A 213 6.31 1.10 -9.30
C TRP A 213 6.04 2.39 -8.54
N HIS A 214 5.56 2.23 -7.31
CA HIS A 214 5.30 3.30 -6.37
C HIS A 214 5.81 2.89 -4.99
N VAL A 215 6.26 3.87 -4.20
CA VAL A 215 6.35 3.76 -2.74
C VAL A 215 5.08 4.38 -2.17
N GLY A 216 4.46 3.72 -1.20
CA GLY A 216 3.19 4.16 -0.63
C GLY A 216 3.16 4.06 0.90
N PRO A 217 2.68 5.09 1.62
CA PRO A 217 2.42 4.98 3.04
C PRO A 217 1.20 4.08 3.30
N MET A 218 1.23 3.41 4.45
CA MET A 218 0.17 2.54 4.96
C MET A 218 -0.08 2.91 6.43
N ALA A 219 -1.35 3.02 6.85
CA ALA A 219 -1.73 3.46 8.19
C ALA A 219 -3.16 3.01 8.54
N ARG A 220 -3.61 3.24 9.77
CA ARG A 220 -5.02 3.01 10.16
C ARG A 220 -5.94 4.21 9.92
N SER A 221 -5.37 5.39 9.66
CA SER A 221 -6.14 6.62 9.47
C SER A 221 -5.75 7.37 8.19
N ILE A 222 -6.71 8.08 7.60
CA ILE A 222 -6.48 8.92 6.41
C ILE A 222 -5.53 10.08 6.74
N ARG A 223 -5.64 10.66 7.95
CA ARG A 223 -4.76 11.76 8.37
C ARG A 223 -3.28 11.35 8.48
N ASP A 224 -3.00 10.11 8.89
CA ASP A 224 -1.63 9.59 8.92
C ASP A 224 -1.06 9.39 7.52
N LEU A 225 -1.89 8.92 6.57
CA LEU A 225 -1.49 8.82 5.17
C LEU A 225 -1.17 10.20 4.59
N ALA A 226 -2.00 11.21 4.89
CA ALA A 226 -1.78 12.59 4.45
C ALA A 226 -0.49 13.18 5.03
N LEU A 227 -0.26 12.97 6.34
CA LEU A 227 0.97 13.38 7.01
C LEU A 227 2.19 12.71 6.37
N ALA A 228 2.20 11.38 6.23
CA ALA A 228 3.33 10.68 5.60
C ALA A 228 3.55 11.14 4.16
N PHE A 229 2.49 11.28 3.35
CA PHE A 229 2.63 11.72 1.97
C PHE A 229 3.23 13.14 1.87
N SER A 230 2.86 14.05 2.78
CA SER A 230 3.49 15.38 2.84
C SER A 230 5.00 15.34 3.04
N GLN A 231 5.51 14.33 3.76
CA GLN A 231 6.94 14.13 3.99
C GLN A 231 7.61 13.37 2.85
N LEU A 232 6.88 12.47 2.20
CA LEU A 232 7.39 11.57 1.16
C LEU A 232 7.41 12.20 -0.24
N SER A 233 6.57 13.20 -0.51
CA SER A 233 6.40 13.75 -1.85
C SER A 233 7.57 14.63 -2.31
N GLY A 234 7.78 14.68 -3.64
CA GLY A 234 8.72 15.59 -4.30
C GLY A 234 10.01 14.95 -4.82
N PRO A 235 10.72 15.63 -5.72
CA PRO A 235 11.93 15.13 -6.37
C PRO A 235 13.07 14.88 -5.36
N ASP A 236 13.96 13.95 -5.68
CA ASP A 236 15.17 13.67 -4.89
C ASP A 236 16.48 13.86 -5.68
N GLY A 237 16.38 14.21 -6.97
CA GLY A 237 17.51 14.37 -7.87
C GLY A 237 18.17 13.05 -8.32
N GLN A 238 17.62 11.89 -7.94
CA GLN A 238 18.16 10.56 -8.29
C GLN A 238 17.15 9.71 -9.08
N ASP A 239 15.86 9.87 -8.80
CA ASP A 239 14.79 9.25 -9.57
C ASP A 239 14.29 10.17 -10.68
N ALA A 240 14.61 9.83 -11.93
CA ALA A 240 14.18 10.57 -13.11
C ALA A 240 12.66 10.57 -13.34
N PHE A 241 11.90 9.65 -12.71
CA PHE A 241 10.44 9.74 -12.73
C PHE A 241 9.90 10.68 -11.66
N ALA A 242 10.66 10.98 -10.61
CA ALA A 242 10.23 11.86 -9.54
C ALA A 242 10.55 13.32 -9.85
N THR A 243 9.74 13.93 -10.72
CA THR A 243 9.98 15.28 -11.26
C THR A 243 8.94 16.31 -10.83
N SER A 244 7.81 15.88 -10.26
CA SER A 244 6.73 16.79 -9.87
C SER A 244 7.17 17.69 -8.70
N THR A 245 7.23 19.00 -8.96
CA THR A 245 7.51 20.04 -7.96
C THR A 245 6.24 20.71 -7.43
N ILE A 246 5.07 20.22 -7.84
CA ILE A 246 3.79 20.82 -7.45
C ILE A 246 3.62 20.68 -5.94
N PRO A 247 3.44 21.81 -5.22
CA PRO A 247 3.22 21.79 -3.78
C PRO A 247 2.04 20.89 -3.44
N PHE A 248 2.22 20.03 -2.45
CA PHE A 248 1.12 19.26 -1.90
C PHE A 248 0.47 20.02 -0.75
N ASP A 249 -0.85 20.18 -0.82
CA ASP A 249 -1.69 20.46 0.34
C ASP A 249 -2.41 19.16 0.71
N ALA A 250 -2.42 18.80 1.98
CA ALA A 250 -3.15 17.64 2.49
C ALA A 250 -4.65 17.70 2.14
N GLY A 251 -5.21 18.89 1.91
CA GLY A 251 -6.64 19.08 1.65
C GLY A 251 -7.51 18.74 2.87
N THR A 252 -6.89 18.35 3.99
CA THR A 252 -7.54 18.02 5.26
C THR A 252 -8.04 19.29 5.91
N GLY A 253 -9.36 19.45 6.03
CA GLY A 253 -9.99 20.65 6.59
C GLY A 253 -10.32 21.75 5.58
N TYR A 254 -9.97 21.57 4.30
CA TYR A 254 -10.44 22.43 3.22
C TYR A 254 -11.74 21.86 2.64
N SER A 255 -12.77 22.70 2.51
CA SER A 255 -14.02 22.35 1.82
C SER A 255 -14.08 23.13 0.51
N PRO A 256 -14.17 22.46 -0.66
CA PRO A 256 -14.28 23.17 -1.93
C PRO A 256 -15.60 23.96 -2.00
N ASP A 257 -15.57 25.14 -2.63
CA ASP A 257 -16.75 26.02 -2.84
C ASP A 257 -17.77 25.45 -3.86
N ARG A 258 -17.62 24.18 -4.24
CA ARG A 258 -18.53 23.46 -5.13
C ARG A 258 -18.70 22.02 -4.66
N ARG A 259 -19.83 21.41 -5.02
CA ARG A 259 -20.03 19.97 -4.83
C ARG A 259 -19.07 19.20 -5.74
N LEU A 260 -18.41 18.19 -5.18
CA LEU A 260 -17.58 17.27 -5.92
C LEU A 260 -18.44 16.25 -6.67
N ARG A 261 -18.05 15.95 -7.91
CA ARG A 261 -18.69 14.96 -8.78
C ARG A 261 -17.93 13.66 -8.69
N VAL A 262 -18.58 12.63 -8.16
CA VAL A 262 -17.95 11.34 -7.89
C VAL A 262 -18.69 10.27 -8.68
N GLY A 263 -18.00 9.60 -9.59
CA GLY A 263 -18.55 8.40 -10.19
C GLY A 263 -18.31 7.20 -9.30
N TRP A 264 -19.12 6.16 -9.43
CA TRP A 264 -18.80 4.85 -8.88
C TRP A 264 -19.05 3.72 -9.88
N MET A 265 -18.21 2.69 -9.86
CA MET A 265 -18.38 1.50 -10.70
C MET A 265 -17.66 0.28 -10.11
N VAL A 266 -18.18 -0.91 -10.40
CA VAL A 266 -17.54 -2.21 -10.09
C VAL A 266 -17.43 -3.09 -11.33
N GLU A 267 -18.49 -3.14 -12.14
CA GLU A 267 -18.58 -3.87 -13.40
C GLU A 267 -19.06 -2.92 -14.53
N PRO A 268 -18.84 -3.24 -15.81
CA PRO A 268 -18.06 -4.37 -16.33
C PRO A 268 -16.58 -4.05 -16.54
N GLY A 269 -16.15 -2.79 -16.42
CA GLY A 269 -14.78 -2.38 -16.79
C GLY A 269 -13.67 -2.99 -15.93
N PHE A 270 -14.00 -3.51 -14.74
CA PHE A 270 -13.06 -4.28 -13.90
C PHE A 270 -13.39 -5.78 -13.88
N GLY A 271 -14.34 -6.21 -14.72
CA GLY A 271 -15.02 -7.52 -14.79
C GLY A 271 -15.56 -8.04 -13.44
N PRO A 272 -15.74 -9.37 -13.24
CA PRO A 272 -16.57 -9.88 -12.15
C PRO A 272 -16.12 -9.48 -10.74
N VAL A 273 -17.08 -9.11 -9.90
CA VAL A 273 -16.88 -8.72 -8.50
C VAL A 273 -17.88 -9.46 -7.60
N ASP A 274 -17.41 -9.90 -6.43
CA ASP A 274 -18.27 -10.52 -5.42
C ASP A 274 -19.37 -9.56 -4.95
N SER A 275 -20.56 -10.09 -4.70
CA SER A 275 -21.73 -9.30 -4.33
C SER A 275 -21.56 -8.47 -3.06
N GLU A 276 -20.80 -8.96 -2.07
CA GLU A 276 -20.54 -8.24 -0.82
C GLU A 276 -19.59 -7.07 -1.03
N VAL A 277 -18.61 -7.27 -1.92
CA VAL A 277 -17.68 -6.21 -2.34
C VAL A 277 -18.43 -5.14 -3.13
N ALA A 278 -19.26 -5.54 -4.10
CA ALA A 278 -20.07 -4.61 -4.89
C ALA A 278 -21.02 -3.78 -4.02
N ALA A 279 -21.70 -4.44 -3.06
CA ALA A 279 -22.56 -3.77 -2.10
C ALA A 279 -21.79 -2.76 -1.22
N THR A 280 -20.56 -3.09 -0.80
CA THR A 280 -19.72 -2.18 -0.01
C THR A 280 -19.32 -0.93 -0.80
N VAL A 281 -18.98 -1.09 -2.09
CA VAL A 281 -18.67 0.05 -2.98
C VAL A 281 -19.90 0.94 -3.15
N GLN A 282 -21.08 0.35 -3.37
CA GLN A 282 -22.33 1.10 -3.49
C GLN A 282 -22.66 1.85 -2.19
N ALA A 283 -22.45 1.22 -1.03
CA ALA A 283 -22.65 1.86 0.27
C ALA A 283 -21.71 3.06 0.50
N ALA A 284 -20.44 2.95 0.09
CA ALA A 284 -19.50 4.08 0.15
C ALA A 284 -19.92 5.23 -0.79
N ALA A 285 -20.36 4.90 -2.00
CA ALA A 285 -20.88 5.89 -2.94
C ALA A 285 -22.12 6.60 -2.37
N GLN A 286 -23.06 5.85 -1.77
CA GLN A 286 -24.24 6.43 -1.12
C GLN A 286 -23.86 7.31 0.08
N ALA A 287 -22.86 6.91 0.86
CA ALA A 287 -22.36 7.69 1.98
C ALA A 287 -21.84 9.07 1.53
N LEU A 288 -21.04 9.11 0.46
CA LEU A 288 -20.56 10.38 -0.15
C LEU A 288 -21.72 11.24 -0.65
N GLN A 289 -22.75 10.64 -1.25
CA GLN A 289 -23.94 11.36 -1.69
C GLN A 289 -24.65 12.04 -0.50
N ASN A 290 -24.82 11.30 0.60
CA ASN A 290 -25.50 11.78 1.80
C ASN A 290 -24.76 12.95 2.47
N ILE A 291 -23.44 13.04 2.31
CA ILE A 291 -22.60 14.10 2.87
C ILE A 291 -22.22 15.20 1.86
N GLY A 292 -22.95 15.30 0.75
CA GLY A 292 -22.97 16.49 -0.10
C GLY A 292 -22.28 16.38 -1.46
N CYS A 293 -21.74 15.21 -1.83
CA CYS A 293 -21.21 14.98 -3.17
C CYS A 293 -22.33 14.71 -4.18
N VAL A 294 -22.08 15.02 -5.46
CA VAL A 294 -22.89 14.54 -6.58
C VAL A 294 -22.35 13.17 -6.96
N VAL A 295 -23.14 12.12 -6.73
CA VAL A 295 -22.70 10.74 -6.95
C VAL A 295 -23.59 10.03 -7.96
N GLU A 296 -22.98 9.39 -8.96
CA GLU A 296 -23.71 8.63 -9.98
C GLU A 296 -22.95 7.36 -10.41
N PRO A 297 -23.66 6.29 -10.83
CA PRO A 297 -23.02 5.14 -11.45
C PRO A 297 -22.42 5.55 -12.80
N VAL A 298 -21.21 5.08 -13.09
CA VAL A 298 -20.47 5.45 -14.31
C VAL A 298 -19.93 4.24 -15.06
N ARG A 299 -19.49 4.49 -16.29
CA ARG A 299 -18.73 3.55 -17.12
C ARG A 299 -17.54 4.28 -17.72
N ILE A 300 -16.45 3.56 -17.90
CA ILE A 300 -15.24 4.05 -18.57
C ILE A 300 -15.01 3.13 -19.77
N PRO A 301 -15.42 3.53 -20.99
CA PRO A 301 -15.38 2.65 -22.17
C PRO A 301 -14.01 2.05 -22.46
N ALA A 302 -12.93 2.77 -22.16
CA ALA A 302 -11.57 2.26 -22.34
C ALA A 302 -11.27 1.03 -21.47
N LEU A 303 -11.82 0.94 -20.25
CA LEU A 303 -11.67 -0.24 -19.38
C LEU A 303 -12.45 -1.46 -19.91
N GLU A 304 -13.57 -1.22 -20.58
CA GLU A 304 -14.37 -2.29 -21.18
C GLU A 304 -13.73 -2.83 -22.47
N ARG A 305 -12.98 -1.97 -23.16
CA ARG A 305 -12.24 -2.32 -24.38
C ARG A 305 -10.95 -3.07 -24.08
N ASP A 306 -10.10 -2.48 -23.22
CA ASP A 306 -8.76 -2.96 -22.95
C ASP A 306 -8.69 -3.41 -21.48
N PHE A 307 -8.81 -4.72 -21.23
CA PHE A 307 -8.77 -5.22 -19.85
C PHE A 307 -7.37 -5.01 -19.25
N ALA A 308 -7.25 -4.04 -18.34
CA ALA A 308 -5.97 -3.53 -17.89
C ALA A 308 -5.07 -4.58 -17.22
N ASN A 309 -5.65 -5.65 -16.67
CA ASN A 309 -4.89 -6.76 -16.10
C ASN A 309 -4.04 -7.48 -17.16
N ASP A 310 -4.61 -7.67 -18.35
CA ASP A 310 -3.95 -8.33 -19.48
C ASP A 310 -2.90 -7.42 -20.11
N VAL A 311 -3.23 -6.14 -20.26
CA VAL A 311 -2.29 -5.09 -20.67
C VAL A 311 -1.08 -5.10 -19.74
N PHE A 312 -1.32 -5.04 -18.42
CA PHE A 312 -0.26 -5.10 -17.42
C PHE A 312 0.58 -6.38 -17.56
N ASN A 313 -0.04 -7.56 -17.69
CA ASN A 313 0.68 -8.83 -17.79
C ASN A 313 1.66 -8.82 -18.97
N ARG A 314 1.22 -8.42 -20.17
CA ARG A 314 2.06 -8.41 -21.37
C ARG A 314 3.25 -7.47 -21.23
N LEU A 315 3.02 -6.25 -20.76
CA LEU A 315 4.09 -5.27 -20.52
C LEU A 315 5.07 -5.76 -19.46
N HIS A 316 4.53 -6.28 -18.36
CA HIS A 316 5.31 -6.63 -17.20
C HIS A 316 6.14 -7.89 -17.41
N MET A 317 5.58 -8.92 -18.03
CA MET A 317 6.30 -10.16 -18.34
C MET A 317 7.48 -9.90 -19.28
N MET A 318 7.27 -9.07 -20.32
CA MET A 318 8.32 -8.67 -21.26
C MET A 318 9.50 -7.99 -20.55
N GLU A 319 9.21 -7.11 -19.58
CA GLU A 319 10.24 -6.31 -18.92
C GLU A 319 10.91 -7.02 -17.74
N MET A 320 10.19 -7.87 -17.02
CA MET A 320 10.70 -8.49 -15.80
C MET A 320 11.36 -9.83 -15.99
N LYS A 321 11.01 -10.62 -17.02
CA LYS A 321 11.59 -11.95 -17.15
C LYS A 321 13.13 -11.90 -17.21
N ARG A 322 13.69 -10.92 -17.92
CA ARG A 322 15.13 -10.65 -17.95
C ARG A 322 15.69 -10.30 -16.57
N GLU A 323 14.99 -9.44 -15.83
CA GLU A 323 15.43 -8.99 -14.50
C GLU A 323 15.41 -10.11 -13.47
N PHE A 324 14.42 -11.01 -13.57
CA PHE A 324 14.41 -12.26 -12.82
C PHE A 324 15.61 -13.13 -13.19
N ALA A 325 15.88 -13.34 -14.49
CA ALA A 325 17.02 -14.15 -14.94
C ALA A 325 18.36 -13.59 -14.44
N VAL A 326 18.53 -12.27 -14.45
CA VAL A 326 19.72 -11.59 -13.90
C VAL A 326 19.80 -11.78 -12.38
N ALA A 327 18.70 -11.56 -11.65
CA ALA A 327 18.67 -11.69 -10.19
C ALA A 327 18.94 -13.12 -9.71
N THR A 328 18.58 -14.13 -10.50
CA THR A 328 18.74 -15.55 -10.18
C THR A 328 19.94 -16.21 -10.85
N ALA A 329 20.77 -15.45 -11.58
CA ALA A 329 21.91 -16.02 -12.30
C ALA A 329 22.89 -16.73 -11.35
N GLY A 330 23.24 -17.98 -11.66
CA GLY A 330 24.16 -18.79 -10.87
C GLY A 330 23.59 -19.30 -9.54
N ARG A 331 22.28 -19.17 -9.30
CA ARG A 331 21.60 -19.64 -8.09
C ARG A 331 21.03 -21.04 -8.26
N ASN A 332 20.99 -21.80 -7.18
CA ASN A 332 20.40 -23.13 -7.17
C ASN A 332 18.86 -23.05 -7.08
N GLN A 333 18.18 -24.11 -7.54
CA GLN A 333 16.71 -24.15 -7.57
C GLN A 333 16.08 -24.14 -6.16
N ASP A 334 16.78 -24.58 -5.14
CA ASP A 334 16.36 -24.54 -3.74
C ASP A 334 16.48 -23.15 -3.10
N GLU A 335 17.19 -22.21 -3.72
CA GLU A 335 17.23 -20.80 -3.32
C GLU A 335 16.08 -19.97 -3.91
N LEU A 336 15.36 -20.51 -4.92
CA LEU A 336 14.31 -19.81 -5.65
C LEU A 336 12.91 -20.28 -5.22
N TYR A 337 12.04 -19.32 -4.93
CA TYR A 337 10.64 -19.62 -4.62
C TYR A 337 9.75 -19.72 -5.87
N ARG A 338 8.44 -19.86 -5.65
CA ARG A 338 7.44 -20.19 -6.68
C ARG A 338 7.43 -19.19 -7.82
N MET A 339 7.51 -17.90 -7.49
CA MET A 339 7.34 -16.87 -8.49
C MET A 339 8.54 -16.76 -9.43
N ALA A 340 9.76 -16.79 -8.91
CA ALA A 340 10.93 -16.74 -9.77
C ALA A 340 10.95 -17.92 -10.75
N LYS A 341 10.62 -19.12 -10.27
CA LYS A 341 10.46 -20.31 -11.11
C LYS A 341 9.38 -20.13 -12.17
N LYS A 342 8.20 -19.65 -11.79
CA LYS A 342 7.08 -19.39 -12.71
C LYS A 342 7.47 -18.39 -13.80
N MET A 343 8.04 -17.24 -13.43
CA MET A 343 8.44 -16.18 -14.35
C MET A 343 9.46 -16.68 -15.40
N LEU A 344 10.46 -17.46 -14.97
CA LEU A 344 11.47 -18.00 -15.87
C LEU A 344 10.93 -19.08 -16.82
N ALA A 345 9.92 -19.84 -16.38
CA ALA A 345 9.31 -20.92 -17.18
C ALA A 345 8.25 -20.42 -18.18
N LEU A 346 7.68 -19.24 -17.99
CA LEU A 346 6.68 -18.66 -18.89
C LEU A 346 7.29 -18.37 -20.27
N PRO A 347 6.52 -18.49 -21.37
CA PRO A 347 7.01 -18.14 -22.71
C PRO A 347 7.34 -16.65 -22.80
N ASP A 348 8.21 -16.28 -23.75
CA ASP A 348 8.50 -14.88 -24.04
C ASP A 348 7.28 -14.19 -24.67
N VAL A 349 7.10 -12.92 -24.36
CA VAL A 349 6.08 -12.06 -24.99
C VAL A 349 6.64 -11.58 -26.34
N SER A 350 5.84 -11.68 -27.41
CA SER A 350 6.28 -11.20 -28.71
C SER A 350 6.39 -9.68 -28.72
N MET A 351 7.25 -9.11 -29.59
CA MET A 351 7.33 -7.66 -29.74
C MET A 351 6.00 -7.05 -30.20
N ASN A 352 5.22 -7.78 -31.00
CA ASN A 352 3.88 -7.34 -31.42
C ASN A 352 2.92 -7.24 -30.23
N ASP A 353 2.88 -8.27 -29.37
CA ASP A 353 2.04 -8.26 -28.16
C ASP A 353 2.44 -7.14 -27.19
N TYR A 354 3.74 -6.85 -27.11
CA TYR A 354 4.25 -5.74 -26.31
C TYR A 354 3.82 -4.38 -26.86
N ILE A 355 3.95 -4.16 -28.18
CA ILE A 355 3.51 -2.92 -28.84
C ILE A 355 1.99 -2.74 -28.68
N ASP A 356 1.21 -3.79 -28.89
CA ASP A 356 -0.25 -3.75 -28.73
C ASP A 356 -0.65 -3.39 -27.29
N ALA A 357 0.09 -3.90 -26.30
CA ALA A 357 -0.12 -3.58 -24.90
C ALA A 357 0.30 -2.15 -24.54
N GLU A 358 1.38 -1.62 -25.12
CA GLU A 358 1.75 -0.20 -24.96
C GLU A 358 0.65 0.72 -25.51
N GLN A 359 0.11 0.39 -26.70
CA GLN A 359 -0.99 1.13 -27.30
C GLN A 359 -2.28 1.01 -26.49
N ALA A 360 -2.54 -0.15 -25.87
CA ALA A 360 -3.66 -0.31 -24.94
C ALA A 360 -3.47 0.54 -23.67
N ALA A 361 -2.25 0.63 -23.15
CA ALA A 361 -1.95 1.48 -22.00
C ALA A 361 -2.20 2.97 -22.30
N GLU A 362 -1.86 3.46 -23.49
CA GLU A 362 -2.18 4.82 -23.93
C GLU A 362 -3.68 5.08 -23.99
N ARG A 363 -4.45 4.17 -24.60
CA ARG A 363 -5.91 4.29 -24.65
C ARG A 363 -6.57 4.26 -23.28
N LEU A 364 -6.03 3.47 -22.36
CA LEU A 364 -6.46 3.47 -20.97
C LEU A 364 -6.21 4.84 -20.32
N ARG A 365 -5.04 5.46 -20.55
CA ARG A 365 -4.73 6.82 -20.07
C ARG A 365 -5.72 7.83 -20.63
N ASP A 366 -5.98 7.80 -21.93
CA ASP A 366 -6.91 8.71 -22.60
C ASP A 366 -8.35 8.55 -22.07
N GLY A 367 -8.80 7.30 -21.88
CA GLY A 367 -10.13 7.01 -21.36
C GLY A 367 -10.34 7.52 -19.93
N TYR A 368 -9.33 7.38 -19.05
CA TYR A 368 -9.38 8.00 -17.73
C TYR A 368 -9.30 9.53 -17.80
N ALA A 369 -8.50 10.10 -18.69
CA ALA A 369 -8.44 11.54 -18.88
C ALA A 369 -9.81 12.10 -19.29
N GLU A 370 -10.49 11.47 -20.25
CA GLU A 370 -11.85 11.85 -20.66
C GLU A 370 -12.84 11.73 -19.50
N TYR A 371 -12.73 10.67 -18.69
CA TYR A 371 -13.54 10.50 -17.50
C TYR A 371 -13.33 11.67 -16.51
N PHE A 372 -12.09 11.99 -16.18
CA PHE A 372 -11.76 13.04 -15.20
C PHE A 372 -11.98 14.48 -15.73
N MET A 373 -12.31 14.67 -17.00
CA MET A 373 -12.87 15.95 -17.47
C MET A 373 -14.29 16.21 -16.91
N LYS A 374 -14.99 15.16 -16.48
CA LYS A 374 -16.40 15.21 -16.03
C LYS A 374 -16.55 14.95 -14.53
N TYR A 375 -15.61 14.23 -13.93
CA TYR A 375 -15.64 13.78 -12.54
C TYR A 375 -14.38 14.16 -11.78
N ASP A 376 -14.51 14.37 -10.48
CA ASP A 376 -13.40 14.67 -9.58
C ASP A 376 -12.75 13.40 -9.01
N ALA A 377 -13.54 12.33 -8.86
CA ALA A 377 -13.08 11.06 -8.33
C ALA A 377 -13.94 9.89 -8.81
N LEU A 378 -13.36 8.70 -8.72
CA LEU A 378 -14.03 7.42 -8.90
C LEU A 378 -13.97 6.61 -7.61
N ILE A 379 -15.11 6.07 -7.17
CA ILE A 379 -15.19 5.06 -6.11
C ILE A 379 -15.34 3.67 -6.74
N THR A 380 -14.47 2.74 -6.35
CA THR A 380 -14.51 1.35 -6.81
C THR A 380 -13.99 0.40 -5.74
N HIS A 381 -13.91 -0.90 -6.05
CA HIS A 381 -13.35 -1.91 -5.15
C HIS A 381 -11.82 -1.94 -5.23
N VAL A 382 -11.18 -2.54 -4.22
CA VAL A 382 -9.73 -2.79 -4.23
C VAL A 382 -9.42 -4.22 -4.66
N LEU A 383 -10.14 -5.18 -4.08
CA LEU A 383 -10.08 -6.60 -4.39
C LEU A 383 -11.47 -7.06 -4.82
N PRO A 384 -11.59 -8.00 -5.79
CA PRO A 384 -12.90 -8.46 -6.27
C PRO A 384 -13.56 -9.44 -5.30
N ILE A 385 -12.83 -9.93 -4.30
CA ILE A 385 -13.29 -10.80 -3.22
C ILE A 385 -12.74 -10.32 -1.86
N PRO A 386 -13.36 -10.66 -0.72
CA PRO A 386 -12.77 -10.49 0.61
C PRO A 386 -11.44 -11.25 0.78
N ALA A 387 -10.77 -11.07 1.94
CA ALA A 387 -9.52 -11.78 2.24
C ALA A 387 -9.68 -13.30 2.07
N HIS A 388 -8.71 -13.94 1.43
CA HIS A 388 -8.78 -15.36 1.03
C HIS A 388 -7.77 -16.22 1.77
N LYS A 389 -7.99 -17.53 1.75
CA LYS A 389 -7.05 -18.52 2.28
C LYS A 389 -5.75 -18.53 1.47
N HIS A 390 -4.67 -18.94 2.11
CA HIS A 390 -3.37 -19.09 1.48
C HIS A 390 -3.38 -20.08 0.29
N GLY A 391 -2.46 -19.86 -0.64
CA GLY A 391 -2.25 -20.72 -1.80
C GLY A 391 -3.31 -20.55 -2.87
N LEU A 392 -3.88 -19.34 -3.02
CA LEU A 392 -4.92 -19.10 -4.01
C LEU A 392 -4.32 -19.08 -5.43
N GLU A 393 -4.72 -20.05 -6.25
CA GLU A 393 -4.37 -20.09 -7.68
C GLU A 393 -5.54 -19.64 -8.57
N THR A 394 -6.76 -20.03 -8.20
CA THR A 394 -7.99 -19.65 -8.88
C THR A 394 -9.11 -19.41 -7.87
N PHE A 395 -10.11 -18.62 -8.24
CA PHE A 395 -11.32 -18.41 -7.44
C PHE A 395 -12.55 -18.28 -8.34
N VAL A 396 -13.75 -18.36 -7.75
CA VAL A 396 -15.01 -18.31 -8.50
C VAL A 396 -15.82 -17.09 -8.07
N ILE A 397 -16.25 -16.28 -9.05
CA ILE A 397 -17.23 -15.20 -8.86
C ILE A 397 -18.37 -15.43 -9.84
N ASN A 398 -19.62 -15.40 -9.36
CA ASN A 398 -20.82 -15.52 -10.21
C ASN A 398 -20.77 -16.73 -11.17
N GLY A 399 -20.20 -17.86 -10.72
CA GLY A 399 -20.04 -19.08 -11.51
C GLY A 399 -18.87 -19.08 -12.52
N GLN A 400 -18.08 -18.01 -12.58
CA GLN A 400 -16.91 -17.90 -13.46
C GLN A 400 -15.63 -18.19 -12.68
N THR A 401 -14.81 -19.13 -13.17
CA THR A 401 -13.48 -19.42 -12.63
C THR A 401 -12.46 -18.41 -13.16
N LEU A 402 -11.76 -17.73 -12.24
CA LEU A 402 -10.79 -16.68 -12.51
C LEU A 402 -9.42 -17.07 -11.94
N ASP A 403 -8.35 -16.73 -12.65
CA ASP A 403 -6.97 -16.86 -12.16
C ASP A 403 -6.69 -15.83 -11.04
N ALA A 404 -5.82 -16.17 -10.09
CA ALA A 404 -5.46 -15.29 -8.97
C ALA A 404 -4.91 -13.92 -9.42
N SER A 405 -4.35 -13.81 -10.63
CA SER A 405 -3.97 -12.53 -11.23
C SER A 405 -5.12 -11.53 -11.33
N TYR A 406 -6.36 -12.01 -11.33
CA TYR A 406 -7.57 -11.19 -11.36
C TYR A 406 -7.78 -10.36 -10.08
N LEU A 407 -7.12 -10.72 -8.96
CA LEU A 407 -7.16 -9.97 -7.71
C LEU A 407 -6.74 -8.50 -7.85
N ARG A 408 -5.98 -8.15 -8.89
CA ARG A 408 -5.58 -6.77 -9.18
C ARG A 408 -6.39 -6.10 -10.29
N GLY A 409 -7.56 -6.63 -10.67
CA GLY A 409 -8.39 -6.11 -11.76
C GLY A 409 -8.69 -4.60 -11.66
N ALA A 410 -9.10 -4.13 -10.49
CA ALA A 410 -9.34 -2.69 -10.23
C ALA A 410 -8.09 -1.89 -9.87
N ALA A 411 -6.95 -2.56 -9.69
CA ALA A 411 -5.71 -1.94 -9.23
C ALA A 411 -4.70 -1.73 -10.37
N ALA A 412 -4.59 -2.68 -11.30
CA ALA A 412 -3.73 -2.64 -12.48
C ALA A 412 -3.96 -1.42 -13.39
N PRO A 413 -5.21 -0.97 -13.66
CA PRO A 413 -5.43 0.23 -14.46
C PRO A 413 -4.70 1.46 -13.89
N LEU A 414 -4.69 1.63 -12.56
CA LEU A 414 -4.05 2.76 -11.89
C LEU A 414 -2.51 2.69 -11.98
N ASN A 415 -1.93 1.49 -12.02
CA ASN A 415 -0.48 1.34 -12.22
C ASN A 415 -0.09 1.62 -13.68
N VAL A 416 -0.83 1.08 -14.64
CA VAL A 416 -0.59 1.27 -16.08
C VAL A 416 -0.70 2.75 -16.49
N THR A 417 -1.63 3.47 -15.87
CA THR A 417 -1.92 4.89 -16.16
C THR A 417 -1.22 5.87 -15.22
N GLY A 418 -0.64 5.40 -14.12
CA GLY A 418 0.02 6.24 -13.11
C GLY A 418 -0.92 7.00 -12.16
N LEU A 419 -2.22 6.76 -12.21
CA LEU A 419 -3.24 7.48 -11.42
C LEU A 419 -3.16 7.18 -9.91
N PRO A 420 -3.39 8.16 -9.02
CA PRO A 420 -3.41 7.94 -7.59
C PRO A 420 -4.65 7.16 -7.11
N GLY A 421 -4.52 6.43 -6.01
CA GLY A 421 -5.62 5.74 -5.34
C GLY A 421 -5.40 5.53 -3.85
N ILE A 422 -6.42 5.81 -3.05
CA ILE A 422 -6.48 5.50 -1.61
C ILE A 422 -7.34 4.25 -1.40
N SER A 423 -6.82 3.25 -0.71
CA SER A 423 -7.58 2.10 -0.20
C SER A 423 -7.96 2.38 1.25
N MET A 424 -9.22 2.18 1.63
CA MET A 424 -9.68 2.31 3.03
C MET A 424 -10.86 1.40 3.33
N ARG A 425 -10.98 0.94 4.58
CA ARG A 425 -12.07 0.04 5.00
C ARG A 425 -13.41 0.76 5.04
N PHE A 426 -14.43 0.12 4.47
CA PHE A 426 -15.80 0.62 4.52
C PHE A 426 -16.86 -0.46 4.76
N GLY A 427 -16.48 -1.74 4.65
CA GLY A 427 -17.38 -2.86 4.92
C GLY A 427 -16.71 -3.99 5.70
N THR A 428 -17.55 -4.97 6.03
CA THR A 428 -17.17 -6.24 6.63
C THR A 428 -17.95 -7.34 5.92
N SER A 429 -17.27 -8.39 5.48
CA SER A 429 -17.92 -9.54 4.85
C SER A 429 -18.74 -10.35 5.84
N ARG A 430 -19.55 -11.29 5.35
CA ARG A 430 -20.29 -12.27 6.15
C ARG A 430 -19.37 -13.14 7.02
N GLU A 431 -18.14 -13.37 6.58
CA GLU A 431 -17.11 -14.09 7.34
C GLU A 431 -16.38 -13.19 8.36
N GLY A 432 -16.78 -11.93 8.52
CA GLY A 432 -16.16 -10.99 9.46
C GLY A 432 -14.88 -10.32 8.94
N LEU A 433 -14.56 -10.49 7.65
CA LEU A 433 -13.31 -9.99 7.08
C LEU A 433 -13.45 -8.56 6.57
N PRO A 434 -12.40 -7.74 6.58
CA PRO A 434 -12.45 -6.38 6.06
C PRO A 434 -12.79 -6.35 4.56
N ILE A 435 -13.55 -5.32 4.16
CA ILE A 435 -13.73 -4.94 2.76
C ILE A 435 -13.36 -3.47 2.62
N ASN A 436 -12.35 -3.19 1.80
CA ASN A 436 -11.95 -1.83 1.46
C ASN A 436 -12.55 -1.36 0.14
N VAL A 437 -12.79 -0.05 0.08
CA VAL A 437 -13.09 0.69 -1.15
C VAL A 437 -11.86 1.48 -1.58
N GLN A 438 -11.81 1.80 -2.87
CA GLN A 438 -10.76 2.57 -3.51
C GLN A 438 -11.30 3.93 -3.95
N VAL A 439 -10.69 5.01 -3.46
CA VAL A 439 -10.92 6.38 -3.94
C VAL A 439 -9.82 6.70 -4.96
N VAL A 440 -10.20 6.85 -6.23
CA VAL A 440 -9.28 7.12 -7.35
C VAL A 440 -9.50 8.55 -7.82
N GLY A 441 -8.43 9.27 -8.13
CA GLY A 441 -8.53 10.59 -8.77
C GLY A 441 -7.59 10.73 -9.95
N SER A 442 -7.65 11.90 -10.57
CA SER A 442 -6.78 12.26 -11.68
C SER A 442 -5.33 12.46 -11.24
N TRP A 443 -4.43 12.57 -12.22
CA TRP A 443 -3.03 12.87 -11.95
C TRP A 443 -2.88 14.11 -11.05
N GLN A 444 -2.09 13.96 -9.98
CA GLN A 444 -1.76 15.00 -9.00
C GLN A 444 -2.93 15.54 -8.17
N ALA A 445 -4.06 14.83 -8.17
CA ALA A 445 -5.24 15.21 -7.39
C ALA A 445 -5.25 14.66 -5.96
N GLU A 446 -4.10 14.30 -5.37
CA GLU A 446 -4.05 13.67 -4.04
C GLU A 446 -4.80 14.47 -2.96
N SER A 447 -4.79 15.80 -3.02
CA SER A 447 -5.56 16.66 -2.10
C SER A 447 -7.06 16.38 -2.17
N THR A 448 -7.62 16.18 -3.37
CA THR A 448 -9.02 15.80 -3.57
C THR A 448 -9.29 14.39 -3.05
N LEU A 449 -8.38 13.44 -3.29
CA LEU A 449 -8.52 12.09 -2.76
C LEU A 449 -8.53 12.09 -1.23
N PHE A 450 -7.61 12.82 -0.59
CA PHE A 450 -7.54 12.92 0.86
C PHE A 450 -8.79 13.57 1.45
N HIS A 451 -9.28 14.65 0.84
CA HIS A 451 -10.54 15.27 1.25
C HIS A 451 -11.71 14.27 1.22
N LEU A 452 -11.93 13.59 0.09
CA LEU A 452 -13.01 12.61 -0.06
C LEU A 452 -12.84 11.39 0.86
N ALA A 453 -11.60 10.92 1.04
CA ALA A 453 -11.32 9.81 1.95
C ALA A 453 -11.55 10.20 3.41
N THR A 454 -11.23 11.44 3.82
CA THR A 454 -11.56 11.94 5.16
C THR A 454 -13.07 12.06 5.36
N MET A 455 -13.81 12.54 4.34
CA MET A 455 -15.28 12.55 4.37
C MET A 455 -15.84 11.13 4.57
N LEU A 456 -15.37 10.16 3.80
CA LEU A 456 -15.77 8.75 3.95
C LEU A 456 -15.38 8.18 5.32
N GLU A 457 -14.17 8.45 5.80
CA GLU A 457 -13.67 7.95 7.10
C GLU A 457 -14.55 8.47 8.25
N SER A 458 -15.04 9.70 8.15
CA SER A 458 -15.90 10.32 9.17
C SER A 458 -17.26 9.64 9.35
N VAL A 459 -17.73 8.92 8.33
CA VAL A 459 -19.02 8.20 8.32
C VAL A 459 -18.85 6.69 8.17
N SER A 460 -17.63 6.17 8.24
CA SER A 460 -17.36 4.74 8.07
C SER A 460 -17.91 3.95 9.25
N PRO A 461 -18.79 2.95 9.02
CA PRO A 461 -19.41 2.16 10.10
C PRO A 461 -18.44 1.16 10.74
N VAL A 462 -17.23 1.00 10.17
CA VAL A 462 -16.26 -0.04 10.52
C VAL A 462 -14.90 0.53 10.88
N ARG A 463 -14.81 1.86 11.07
CA ARG A 463 -13.55 2.58 11.34
C ARG A 463 -12.80 2.03 12.55
N ASP A 464 -13.51 1.77 13.64
CA ASP A 464 -12.91 1.42 14.93
C ASP A 464 -12.75 -0.11 15.12
N LEU A 465 -13.09 -0.91 14.10
CA LEU A 465 -12.95 -2.36 14.16
C LEU A 465 -11.48 -2.78 14.00
N ARG A 466 -11.03 -3.62 14.92
CA ARG A 466 -9.67 -4.17 14.96
C ARG A 466 -9.69 -5.68 15.14
N PRO A 467 -8.65 -6.39 14.66
CA PRO A 467 -8.51 -7.83 14.90
C PRO A 467 -8.32 -8.11 16.39
N ASP A 468 -8.85 -9.25 16.85
CA ASP A 468 -8.69 -9.74 18.22
C ASP A 468 -7.52 -10.73 18.28
N ILE A 469 -6.29 -10.22 18.37
CA ILE A 469 -5.04 -11.01 18.33
C ILE A 469 -4.02 -10.65 19.40
#